data_AF-A0A1H1YCI9-F1
#
_entry.id   AF-A0A1H1YCI9-F1
#
_cell.length_a   1.000
_cell.length_b   1.000
_cell.length_c   1.000
_cell.angle_alpha   90.00
_cell.angle_beta   90.00
_cell.angle_gamma   90.00
#
_symmetry.space_group_name_H-M   'P 1'
#
loop_
_entity.id
_entity.type
_entity.pdbx_description
1 polymer ?
#
loop_
_entity_poly.entity_id
_entity_poly.type
_entity_poly.pdbx_seq_one_letter_code
_entity_poly.pdbx_strand_id
1 'polypeptide(L)' 'TLMTHRTTLLDNPFAERTLGEDTELQQRLIASGAQIYSADRFNFVQVRGYHAHTWSVDDSHLLANGDVHAFGYAPDHYCF' A
#
# COMPACT_ATOMS: atom_id res chain seq x y z
N THR A 1 2.75 -5.83 0.90
CA THR A 1 3.15 -7.07 0.21
C THR A 1 2.07 -8.12 0.37
N LEU A 2 1.64 -8.76 -0.71
CA LEU A 2 0.66 -9.85 -0.69
C LEU A 2 1.38 -11.20 -0.59
N MET A 3 0.98 -12.04 0.38
CA MET A 3 1.44 -13.42 0.50
C MET A 3 0.30 -14.36 0.15
N THR A 4 0.54 -15.29 -0.78
CA THR A 4 -0.48 -16.25 -1.23
C THR A 4 0.16 -17.51 -1.81
N HIS A 5 -0.63 -18.56 -2.02
CA HIS A 5 -0.18 -19.74 -2.75
C HIS A 5 0.10 -19.38 -4.21
N ARG A 6 1.18 -19.96 -4.76
CA ARG A 6 1.56 -19.77 -6.17
C ARG A 6 0.40 -20.05 -7.12
N THR A 7 -0.36 -21.11 -6.87
CA THR A 7 -1.50 -21.54 -7.71
C THR A 7 -2.56 -20.44 -7.82
N THR A 8 -2.84 -19.73 -6.72
CA THR A 8 -3.81 -18.63 -6.70
C THR A 8 -3.48 -17.54 -7.73
N LEU A 9 -2.21 -17.18 -7.89
CA LEU A 9 -1.76 -16.17 -8.86
C LEU A 9 -1.67 -16.70 -10.29
N LEU A 10 -1.47 -18.01 -10.47
CA LEU A 10 -1.52 -18.63 -11.80
C LEU A 10 -2.95 -18.71 -12.33
N ASP A 11 -3.91 -19.02 -11.45
CA ASP A 11 -5.32 -19.11 -11.81
C ASP A 11 -5.98 -17.72 -11.92
N ASN A 12 -5.42 -16.72 -11.24
CA ASN A 12 -5.91 -15.34 -11.23
C ASN A 12 -4.74 -14.37 -11.51
N PRO A 13 -4.31 -14.24 -12.78
CA PRO A 13 -3.26 -13.31 -13.14
C PRO A 13 -3.73 -11.85 -12.97
N PHE A 14 -2.78 -10.96 -12.69
CA PHE A 14 -3.01 -9.52 -12.67
C PHE A 14 -3.57 -9.04 -14.01
N ALA A 15 -4.49 -8.09 -13.97
CA ALA A 15 -4.97 -7.44 -15.18
C ALA A 15 -3.86 -6.58 -15.82
N GLU A 16 -3.82 -6.53 -17.15
CA GLU A 16 -2.91 -5.65 -17.90
C GLU A 16 -3.36 -4.19 -17.79
N ARG A 17 -3.08 -3.58 -16.64
CA ARG A 17 -3.32 -2.16 -16.36
C ARG A 17 -2.22 -1.63 -15.44
N THR A 18 -1.97 -0.33 -15.52
CA THR A 18 -0.94 0.35 -14.73
C THR A 18 -1.47 0.97 -13.43
N LEU A 19 -2.79 0.94 -13.22
CA LEU A 19 -3.42 1.48 -12.02
C LEU A 19 -4.55 0.57 -11.53
N GLY A 20 -4.48 0.19 -10.26
CA GLY A 20 -5.53 -0.56 -9.57
C GLY A 20 -5.56 -2.04 -9.93
N GLU A 21 -4.47 -2.58 -10.48
CA GLU A 21 -4.25 -4.01 -10.72
C GLU A 21 -4.39 -4.83 -9.43
N ASP A 22 -3.82 -4.35 -8.33
CA ASP A 22 -3.92 -4.98 -7.01
C ASP A 22 -5.37 -5.00 -6.50
N THR A 23 -6.06 -3.86 -6.61
CA THR A 23 -7.45 -3.72 -6.17
C THR A 23 -8.36 -4.66 -6.94
N GLU A 24 -8.17 -4.74 -8.26
CA GLU A 24 -8.99 -5.60 -9.10
C GLU A 24 -8.72 -7.09 -8.82
N LEU A 25 -7.46 -7.48 -8.64
CA LEU A 25 -7.11 -8.85 -8.25
C LEU A 25 -7.79 -9.23 -6.93
N GLN A 26 -7.70 -8.37 -5.91
CA GLN A 26 -8.31 -8.63 -4.60
C GLN A 26 -9.83 -8.74 -4.68
N GLN A 27 -10.49 -7.87 -5.46
CA GLN A 27 -11.94 -7.93 -5.69
C GLN A 27 -12.35 -9.25 -6.35
N ARG A 28 -11.58 -9.70 -7.35
CA ARG A 28 -11.82 -10.95 -8.05
C ARG A 28 -11.67 -12.16 -7.13
N LEU A 29 -10.63 -12.17 -6.29
CA LEU A 29 -10.40 -13.23 -5.32
C LEU A 29 -11.52 -13.29 -4.26
N ILE A 30 -11.99 -12.14 -3.77
CA ILE A 30 -13.15 -12.10 -2.87
C ILE A 30 -14.40 -12.65 -3.57
N ALA A 31 -14.64 -12.27 -4.83
CA ALA A 31 -15.77 -12.76 -5.61
C ALA A 31 -15.72 -14.27 -5.87
N SER A 32 -14.52 -14.87 -5.92
CA SER A 32 -14.33 -16.33 -6.01
C SER A 32 -14.35 -17.05 -4.64
N GLY A 33 -14.63 -16.33 -3.56
CA GLY A 33 -14.79 -16.88 -2.21
C GLY A 33 -13.50 -16.92 -1.39
N ALA A 34 -12.42 -16.28 -1.84
CA ALA A 34 -11.19 -16.18 -1.07
C ALA A 34 -11.35 -15.22 0.12
N GLN A 35 -10.61 -15.52 1.20
CA GLN A 35 -10.49 -14.66 2.36
C GLN A 35 -9.13 -13.96 2.36
N ILE A 36 -9.15 -12.64 2.53
CA ILE A 36 -7.95 -11.80 2.58
C ILE A 36 -7.78 -11.30 4.01
N TYR A 37 -6.60 -11.49 4.57
CA TYR A 37 -6.25 -11.07 5.93
C TYR A 37 -5.17 -9.99 5.87
N SER A 38 -5.35 -8.92 6.64
CA SER A 38 -4.30 -7.92 6.83
C SER A 38 -3.44 -8.33 8.01
N ALA A 39 -2.14 -8.54 7.77
CA ALA A 39 -1.19 -8.90 8.83
C ALA A 39 -0.98 -7.76 9.85
N ASP A 40 -1.28 -6.52 9.46
CA ASP A 40 -1.31 -5.34 10.32
C ASP A 40 -2.19 -4.26 9.67
N ARG A 41 -2.79 -3.37 10.47
CA ARG A 41 -3.48 -2.17 9.98
C ARG A 41 -2.54 -1.06 9.54
N PHE A 42 -1.27 -1.06 9.98
CA PHE A 42 -0.37 0.09 9.86
C PHE A 42 0.94 -0.17 9.07
N ASN A 43 1.12 -1.34 8.46
CA ASN A 43 2.38 -1.66 7.75
C ASN A 43 2.38 -1.19 6.28
N PHE A 44 2.18 0.11 6.04
CA PHE A 44 2.50 0.71 4.74
C PHE A 44 3.42 1.92 4.93
N VAL A 45 4.54 1.91 4.21
CA VAL A 45 5.44 3.05 4.12
C VAL A 45 5.13 3.77 2.81
N GLN A 46 4.73 5.03 2.90
CA GLN A 46 4.54 5.88 1.73
C GLN A 46 5.65 6.92 1.67
N VAL A 47 6.53 6.81 0.67
CA VAL A 47 7.56 7.81 0.40
C VAL A 47 7.01 8.80 -0.61
N ARG A 48 6.79 10.06 -0.19
CA ARG A 48 6.29 11.13 -1.05
C ARG A 48 7.44 12.02 -1.55
N GLY A 49 7.60 12.11 -2.87
CA GLY A 49 8.50 13.05 -3.55
C GLY A 49 7.76 14.21 -4.25
N TYR A 50 8.46 15.03 -5.02
CA TYR A 50 7.95 16.27 -5.64
C TYR A 50 6.94 16.06 -6.80
N HIS A 51 6.64 14.82 -7.18
CA HIS A 51 5.78 14.50 -8.33
C HIS A 51 4.34 14.16 -7.91
N ALA A 52 3.40 14.30 -8.84
CA ALA A 52 1.98 14.04 -8.60
C ALA A 52 1.76 12.59 -8.11
N HIS A 53 1.21 12.46 -6.90
CA HIS A 53 0.91 11.18 -6.27
C HIS A 53 -0.47 10.71 -6.68
N THR A 54 -0.60 9.40 -6.87
CA THR A 54 -1.90 8.75 -7.13
C THR A 54 -2.92 9.01 -6.02
N TRP A 55 -2.45 9.29 -4.79
CA TRP A 55 -3.29 9.64 -3.65
C TRP A 55 -3.07 11.10 -3.28
N SER A 56 -4.06 11.94 -3.58
CA SER A 56 -4.14 13.33 -3.14
C SER A 56 -4.72 13.39 -1.74
N VAL A 57 -3.88 13.24 -0.72
CA VAL A 57 -4.23 13.56 0.66
C VAL A 57 -3.41 14.76 1.10
N ASP A 58 -4.06 15.73 1.74
CA ASP A 58 -3.36 16.90 2.27
C ASP A 58 -2.41 16.50 3.39
N ASP A 59 -1.21 17.08 3.38
CA ASP A 59 -0.19 16.84 4.39
C ASP A 59 -0.73 17.16 5.81
N SER A 60 -1.64 18.14 5.92
CA SER A 60 -2.30 18.51 7.18
C SER A 60 -3.14 17.36 7.77
N HIS A 61 -3.80 16.54 6.95
CA HIS A 61 -4.58 15.39 7.43
C HIS A 61 -3.69 14.26 7.93
N LEU A 62 -2.53 14.06 7.30
CA LEU A 62 -1.53 13.07 7.74
C LEU A 62 -0.87 13.51 9.04
N LEU A 63 -0.43 14.76 9.13
CA LEU A 63 0.21 15.32 10.32
C LEU A 63 -0.72 15.37 11.53
N ALA A 64 -2.03 15.54 11.32
CA ALA A 64 -3.01 15.55 12.40
C ALA A 64 -3.18 14.17 13.08
N ASN A 65 -2.79 13.07 12.42
CA ASN A 65 -3.01 11.71 12.90
C ASN A 65 -1.73 10.84 12.92
N GLY A 66 -0.57 11.40 12.60
CA GLY A 66 0.70 10.69 12.51
C GLY A 66 1.71 11.17 13.55
N ASP A 67 2.65 10.31 13.91
CA ASP A 67 3.82 10.69 14.68
C ASP A 67 4.93 11.16 13.73
N VAL A 68 5.50 12.34 13.99
CA VAL A 68 6.50 12.96 13.13
C VAL A 68 7.88 12.70 13.71
N HIS A 69 8.58 11.72 13.13
CA HIS A 69 9.92 11.36 13.59
C HIS A 69 11.01 12.37 13.18
N ALA A 70 10.83 13.10 12.07
CA ALA A 70 11.75 14.15 11.63
C ALA A 70 11.11 15.15 10.65
N PHE A 71 11.59 16.40 10.64
CA PHE A 71 11.25 17.43 9.65
C PHE A 71 12.50 18.26 9.30
N GLY A 72 12.78 18.43 8.00
CA GLY A 72 13.98 19.14 7.53
C GLY A 72 15.24 18.24 7.53
N TYR A 73 16.39 18.79 7.94
CA TYR A 73 17.64 18.03 7.99
C TYR A 73 17.69 17.15 9.24
N ALA A 74 17.71 15.83 9.03
CA ALA A 74 17.88 14.82 10.07
C ALA A 74 19.27 14.19 9.92
N PRO A 75 20.23 14.47 10.82
CA PRO A 75 21.58 13.92 10.73
C PRO A 75 21.66 12.42 11.11
N ASP A 76 20.65 11.92 11.83
CA ASP A 76 20.60 10.55 12.33
C ASP A 76 19.72 9.65 11.45
N HIS A 77 20.11 8.37 11.33
CA HIS A 77 19.36 7.39 10.56
C HIS A 77 18.13 6.92 11.35
N TYR A 78 16.94 7.07 10.77
CA TYR A 78 15.73 6.53 11.36
C TYR A 78 15.51 5.08 10.90
N CYS A 79 15.42 4.15 11.85
CA CYS A 79 15.08 2.74 11.59
C CYS A 79 13.73 2.41 12.21
N PHE A 80 12.85 1.83 11.40
CA PHE A 80 11.53 1.29 11.77
C PHE A 80 11.63 -0.20 12.13
#